data_AF-A0A7X3XDZ2-F1
#
_entry.id   AF-A0A7X3XDZ2-F1
#
_cell.length_a   1.000
_cell.length_b   1.000
_cell.length_c   1.000
_cell.angle_alpha   90.00
_cell.angle_beta   90.00
_cell.angle_gamma   90.00
#
_symmetry.space_group_name_H-M   'P 1'
#
loop_
_entity.id
_entity.type
_entity.pdbx_description
1 polymer ?
#
loop_
_entity_poly.entity_id
_entity_poly.type
_entity_poly.pdbx_seq_one_letter_code
_entity_poly.pdbx_strand_id
1 'polypeptide(L)'
;MRGHPLHATRVLAVGALLGTITWGLGHLGGAGAGFFFALMIILPWWCLQAYEASLPTPPGQVEALKTAWRRAHDVRYLGGLFLFTAFTDLYIILANPEYSLTLFCSKPEGLPGLLAKAQSPTLHLAIGYGFLKLRPWALLVYMAYAAFGLCNAMANFACFGYGRIRTVFFLSLVAFTIYVFWRRSCFRLVTAR
;
A
#
# COMPACT_ATOMS: atom_id res chain seq x y z
N MET A 1 -25.38 -0.74 31.07
CA MET A 1 -25.23 -0.99 29.62
C MET A 1 -25.72 0.20 28.77
N ARG A 2 -25.10 1.39 28.84
CA ARG A 2 -25.63 2.63 28.19
C ARG A 2 -24.71 3.30 27.14
N GLY A 3 -23.65 2.64 26.67
CA GLY A 3 -22.66 3.23 25.73
C GLY A 3 -22.69 2.73 24.28
N HIS A 4 -23.41 1.64 23.97
CA HIS A 4 -23.35 1.00 22.65
C HIS A 4 -24.03 1.75 21.48
N PRO A 5 -25.18 2.43 21.63
CA PRO A 5 -25.88 2.99 20.46
C PRO A 5 -25.14 4.18 19.84
N LEU A 6 -24.55 5.07 20.65
CA LEU A 6 -23.80 6.23 20.16
C LEU A 6 -22.54 5.83 19.39
N HIS A 7 -21.83 4.80 19.87
CA HIS A 7 -20.65 4.28 19.18
C HIS A 7 -21.03 3.65 17.82
N ALA A 8 -22.09 2.84 17.80
CA ALA A 8 -22.59 2.22 16.58
C ALA A 8 -23.04 3.27 15.55
N THR A 9 -23.78 4.30 15.97
CA THR A 9 -24.21 5.40 15.10
C THR A 9 -23.02 6.14 14.51
N ARG A 10 -21.97 6.43 15.30
CA ARG A 10 -20.75 7.08 14.81
C ARG A 10 -20.05 6.22 13.76
N VAL A 11 -19.90 4.92 14.01
CA VAL A 11 -19.29 3.97 13.07
C VAL A 11 -20.06 3.95 11.75
N LEU A 12 -21.39 3.83 11.81
CA LEU A 12 -22.23 3.82 10.61
C LEU A 12 -22.14 5.15 9.84
N ALA A 13 -22.18 6.28 10.55
CA ALA A 13 -22.09 7.60 9.92
C ALA A 13 -20.75 7.81 9.20
N VAL A 14 -19.64 7.47 9.85
CA VAL A 14 -18.30 7.59 9.24
C VAL A 14 -18.15 6.59 8.08
N GLY A 15 -18.63 5.36 8.24
CA GLY A 15 -18.60 4.35 7.18
C GLY A 15 -19.40 4.78 5.94
N ALA A 16 -20.60 5.32 6.15
CA ALA A 16 -21.44 5.83 5.06
C ALA A 16 -20.81 7.03 4.35
N LEU A 17 -20.20 7.96 5.11
CA LEU A 17 -19.48 9.10 4.55
C LEU A 17 -18.30 8.62 3.69
N LEU A 18 -17.47 7.73 4.22
CA LEU A 18 -16.32 7.17 3.51
C LEU A 18 -16.74 6.41 2.26
N GLY A 19 -17.80 5.60 2.35
CA GLY A 19 -18.38 4.89 1.20
C GLY A 19 -18.87 5.85 0.12
N THR A 20 -19.54 6.93 0.51
CA THR A 20 -20.02 7.97 -0.41
C THR A 20 -18.86 8.68 -1.12
N ILE A 21 -17.80 9.03 -0.39
CA ILE A 21 -16.58 9.62 -0.96
C ILE A 21 -15.93 8.65 -1.95
N THR A 22 -15.82 7.38 -1.59
CA THR A 22 -15.24 6.34 -2.46
C THR A 22 -16.02 6.19 -3.75
N TRP A 23 -17.35 6.14 -3.65
CA TRP A 23 -18.24 6.08 -4.80
C TRP A 23 -18.08 7.31 -5.70
N GLY A 24 -18.05 8.52 -5.11
CA GLY A 24 -17.83 9.77 -5.84
C GLY A 24 -16.48 9.81 -6.56
N LEU A 25 -15.39 9.41 -5.89
CA LEU A 25 -14.07 9.29 -6.51
C LEU A 25 -14.03 8.25 -7.62
N GLY A 26 -14.76 7.13 -7.46
CA GLY A 26 -14.93 6.12 -8.50
C GLY A 26 -15.65 6.66 -9.74
N HIS A 27 -16.66 7.52 -9.56
CA HIS A 27 -17.38 8.16 -10.65
C HIS A 27 -16.56 9.24 -11.36
N LEU A 28 -15.83 10.06 -10.63
CA LEU A 28 -15.08 11.19 -11.18
C LEU A 28 -13.69 10.79 -11.72
N GLY A 29 -12.98 9.92 -11.01
CA GLY A 29 -11.61 9.50 -11.33
C GLY A 29 -11.50 8.12 -11.98
N GLY A 30 -12.60 7.38 -12.05
CA GLY A 30 -12.67 5.98 -12.49
C GLY A 30 -12.52 4.99 -11.32
N ALA A 31 -12.89 3.73 -11.58
CA ALA A 31 -12.92 2.67 -10.55
C ALA A 31 -11.59 2.51 -9.79
N GLY A 32 -10.44 2.69 -10.47
CA GLY A 32 -9.12 2.63 -9.83
C GLY A 32 -8.89 3.72 -8.78
N ALA A 33 -9.45 4.92 -8.95
CA ALA A 33 -9.32 6.00 -7.96
C ALA A 33 -10.12 5.70 -6.69
N GLY A 34 -11.36 5.21 -6.85
CA GLY A 34 -12.18 4.74 -5.73
C GLY A 34 -11.52 3.57 -5.00
N PHE A 35 -11.02 2.56 -5.73
CA PHE A 35 -10.33 1.42 -5.15
C PHE A 35 -9.06 1.82 -4.38
N PHE A 36 -8.24 2.71 -4.96
CA PHE A 36 -7.05 3.23 -4.30
C PHE A 36 -7.39 3.97 -3.01
N PHE A 37 -8.41 4.85 -3.03
CA PHE A 37 -8.89 5.53 -1.83
C PHE A 37 -9.41 4.55 -0.77
N ALA A 38 -10.18 3.54 -1.19
CA ALA A 38 -10.68 2.51 -0.28
C ALA A 38 -9.55 1.76 0.42
N LEU A 39 -8.50 1.37 -0.31
CA LEU A 39 -7.32 0.74 0.27
C LEU A 39 -6.52 1.68 1.17
N MET A 40 -6.49 2.98 0.90
CA MET A 40 -5.66 3.91 1.68
C MET A 40 -6.36 4.48 2.92
N ILE A 41 -7.68 4.57 2.92
CA ILE A 41 -8.44 5.27 3.96
C ILE A 41 -9.49 4.37 4.60
N ILE A 42 -10.36 3.75 3.80
CA ILE A 42 -11.46 2.94 4.34
C ILE A 42 -10.94 1.70 5.05
N LEU A 43 -10.08 0.94 4.36
CA LEU A 43 -9.61 -0.32 4.89
C LEU A 43 -8.79 -0.13 6.17
N PRO A 44 -7.85 0.84 6.29
CA PRO A 44 -7.21 1.14 7.57
C PRO A 44 -8.17 1.56 8.66
N TRP A 45 -9.18 2.39 8.34
CA TRP A 45 -10.19 2.82 9.29
C TRP A 45 -11.02 1.63 9.81
N TRP A 46 -11.36 0.69 8.93
CA TRP A 46 -12.07 -0.54 9.30
C TRP A 46 -11.18 -1.48 10.12
N CYS A 47 -9.92 -1.68 9.71
CA CYS A 47 -8.93 -2.44 10.48
C CYS A 47 -8.73 -1.88 11.89
N LEU A 48 -8.73 -0.54 12.04
CA LEU A 48 -8.59 0.10 13.34
C LEU A 48 -9.78 -0.19 14.27
N GLN A 49 -11.00 -0.21 13.73
CA GLN A 49 -12.20 -0.56 14.50
C GLN A 49 -12.19 -2.03 14.92
N ALA A 50 -11.86 -2.93 13.98
CA ALA A 50 -11.71 -4.35 14.29
C ALA A 50 -10.62 -4.57 15.36
N TYR A 51 -9.51 -3.83 15.25
CA TYR A 51 -8.43 -3.88 16.24
C TYR A 51 -8.89 -3.38 17.61
N GLU A 52 -9.57 -2.24 17.70
CA GLU A 52 -10.15 -1.74 18.95
C GLU A 52 -11.08 -2.76 19.59
N ALA A 53 -11.98 -3.35 18.81
CA ALA A 53 -12.94 -4.36 19.27
C ALA A 53 -12.26 -5.66 19.74
N SER A 54 -11.06 -5.96 19.24
CA SER A 54 -10.28 -7.14 19.66
C SER A 54 -9.53 -6.96 20.98
N LEU A 55 -9.45 -5.73 21.51
CA LEU A 55 -8.74 -5.47 22.76
C LEU A 55 -9.58 -5.89 23.97
N PRO A 56 -8.96 -6.43 25.05
CA PRO A 56 -9.68 -6.91 26.24
C PRO A 56 -10.61 -5.87 26.87
N THR A 57 -10.19 -4.60 26.83
CA THR A 57 -11.00 -3.46 27.25
C THR A 57 -10.89 -2.41 26.16
N PRO A 58 -11.98 -2.10 25.41
CA PRO A 58 -11.95 -1.12 24.32
C PRO A 58 -11.60 0.27 24.88
N PRO A 59 -10.40 0.82 24.59
CA PRO A 59 -9.94 2.06 25.22
C PRO A 59 -10.43 3.30 24.45
N GLY A 60 -11.18 3.12 23.37
CA GLY A 60 -11.53 4.15 22.40
C GLY A 60 -10.61 4.16 21.17
N GLN A 61 -11.14 4.61 20.04
CA GLN A 61 -10.44 4.70 18.74
C GLN A 61 -9.10 5.44 18.81
N VAL A 62 -9.00 6.50 19.60
CA VAL A 62 -7.76 7.30 19.73
C VAL A 62 -6.65 6.49 20.40
N GLU A 63 -6.96 5.77 21.47
CA GLU A 63 -5.99 4.95 22.18
C GLU A 63 -5.64 3.67 21.41
N ALA A 64 -6.61 3.10 20.69
CA ALA A 64 -6.38 2.04 19.74
C ALA A 64 -5.40 2.49 18.64
N LEU A 65 -5.57 3.71 18.10
CA LEU A 65 -4.69 4.28 17.08
C LEU A 65 -3.29 4.52 17.63
N LYS A 66 -3.15 5.14 18.81
CA LYS A 66 -1.84 5.32 19.47
C LYS A 66 -1.14 3.98 19.69
N THR A 67 -1.89 2.96 20.10
CA THR A 67 -1.34 1.62 20.30
C THR A 67 -0.92 1.00 18.99
N ALA A 68 -1.74 1.11 17.94
CA ALA A 68 -1.41 0.62 16.61
C ALA A 68 -0.17 1.30 16.02
N TRP A 69 -0.06 2.61 16.22
CA TRP A 69 1.10 3.42 15.86
C TRP A 69 2.37 2.93 16.55
N ARG A 70 2.35 2.81 17.88
CA ARG A 70 3.48 2.32 18.70
C ARG A 70 3.90 0.90 18.32
N ARG A 71 2.93 0.04 18.02
CA ARG A 71 3.18 -1.34 17.61
C ARG A 71 3.57 -1.47 16.15
N ALA A 72 3.60 -0.40 15.38
CA ALA A 72 3.88 -0.39 13.95
C ALA A 72 2.90 -1.26 13.11
N HIS A 73 1.61 -1.23 13.46
CA HIS A 73 0.57 -1.87 12.65
C HIS A 73 0.35 -1.16 11.32
N ASP A 74 0.67 0.13 11.24
CA ASP A 74 0.69 0.93 10.01
C ASP A 74 1.74 0.46 9.00
N VAL A 75 2.97 0.17 9.43
CA VAL A 75 4.01 -0.42 8.57
C VAL A 75 3.63 -1.84 8.14
N ARG A 76 3.07 -2.64 9.06
CA ARG A 76 2.56 -3.97 8.72
C ARG A 76 1.41 -3.93 7.73
N TYR A 77 0.55 -2.92 7.85
CA TYR A 77 -0.53 -2.68 6.90
C TYR A 77 0.02 -2.43 5.49
N LEU A 78 1.04 -1.57 5.35
CA LEU A 78 1.76 -1.41 4.08
C LEU A 78 2.35 -2.72 3.59
N GLY A 79 2.89 -3.55 4.50
CA GLY A 79 3.37 -4.89 4.16
C GLY A 79 2.27 -5.80 3.61
N GLY A 80 1.08 -5.79 4.21
CA GLY A 80 -0.09 -6.50 3.71
C GLY A 80 -0.53 -6.01 2.33
N LEU A 81 -0.51 -4.69 2.10
CA LEU A 81 -0.78 -4.11 0.79
C LEU A 81 0.25 -4.54 -0.26
N PHE A 82 1.54 -4.59 0.08
CA PHE A 82 2.56 -5.12 -0.82
C PHE A 82 2.31 -6.59 -1.20
N LEU A 83 1.93 -7.44 -0.23
CA LEU A 83 1.56 -8.81 -0.56
C LEU A 83 0.34 -8.88 -1.48
N PHE A 84 -0.69 -8.08 -1.18
CA PHE A 84 -1.87 -7.98 -2.03
C PHE A 84 -1.49 -7.55 -3.46
N THR A 85 -0.64 -6.53 -3.61
CA THR A 85 -0.15 -6.08 -4.90
C THR A 85 0.64 -7.17 -5.62
N ALA A 86 1.45 -7.96 -4.92
CA ALA A 86 2.17 -9.07 -5.53
C ALA A 86 1.22 -10.12 -6.14
N PHE A 87 0.12 -10.43 -5.45
CA PHE A 87 -0.90 -11.33 -5.99
C PHE A 87 -1.62 -10.73 -7.19
N THR A 88 -1.93 -9.43 -7.17
CA THR A 88 -2.54 -8.76 -8.32
C THR A 88 -1.59 -8.70 -9.51
N ASP A 89 -0.29 -8.46 -9.28
CA ASP A 89 0.73 -8.44 -10.32
C ASP A 89 0.85 -9.81 -10.98
N LEU A 90 0.92 -10.89 -10.19
CA LEU A 90 0.94 -12.26 -10.70
C LEU A 90 -0.31 -12.57 -11.52
N TYR A 91 -1.50 -12.20 -11.02
CA TYR A 91 -2.75 -12.38 -11.76
C TYR A 91 -2.74 -11.64 -13.08
N ILE A 92 -2.32 -10.37 -13.11
CA ILE A 92 -2.27 -9.56 -14.34
C ILE A 92 -1.31 -10.17 -15.36
N ILE A 93 -0.12 -10.59 -14.92
CA ILE A 93 0.89 -11.23 -15.78
C ILE A 93 0.35 -12.52 -16.38
N LEU A 94 -0.31 -13.36 -15.58
CA LEU A 94 -0.89 -14.62 -16.04
C LEU A 94 -2.10 -14.42 -16.97
N ALA A 95 -2.94 -13.44 -16.67
CA ALA A 95 -4.12 -13.12 -17.48
C ALA A 95 -3.76 -12.40 -18.79
N ASN A 96 -2.59 -11.74 -18.86
CA ASN A 96 -2.14 -10.95 -20.01
C ASN A 96 -0.68 -11.28 -20.35
N PRO A 97 -0.38 -12.48 -20.88
CA PRO A 97 1.00 -12.90 -21.15
C PRO A 97 1.72 -11.99 -22.14
N GLU A 98 0.98 -11.40 -23.10
CA GLU A 98 1.50 -10.47 -24.10
C GLU A 98 1.79 -9.05 -23.57
N TYR A 99 1.36 -8.73 -22.35
CA TYR A 99 1.57 -7.40 -21.76
C TYR A 99 3.07 -7.13 -21.56
N SER A 100 3.66 -6.16 -22.26
CA SER A 100 5.06 -5.77 -22.08
C SER A 100 5.21 -4.57 -21.13
N LEU A 101 6.05 -4.73 -20.11
CA LEU A 101 6.33 -3.69 -19.13
C LEU A 101 7.34 -2.69 -19.69
N THR A 102 7.00 -1.41 -19.67
CA THR A 102 7.93 -0.36 -20.08
C THR A 102 9.02 -0.15 -19.02
N LEU A 103 10.25 -0.41 -19.41
CA LEU A 103 11.46 -0.27 -18.61
C LEU A 103 12.43 0.68 -19.29
N PHE A 104 12.73 1.82 -18.67
CA PHE A 104 13.69 2.81 -19.14
C PHE A 104 13.55 3.10 -20.64
N CYS A 105 12.35 3.51 -21.06
CA CYS A 105 12.03 3.81 -22.45
C CYS A 105 12.02 2.61 -23.42
N SER A 106 12.23 1.40 -22.92
CA SER A 106 12.22 0.16 -23.70
C SER A 106 11.09 -0.77 -23.28
N LYS A 107 10.75 -1.73 -24.16
CA LYS A 107 9.80 -2.81 -23.91
C LYS A 107 10.51 -4.14 -24.20
N PRO A 108 11.24 -4.70 -23.23
CA PRO A 108 11.98 -5.93 -23.47
C PRO A 108 11.01 -7.08 -23.76
N GLU A 109 11.39 -7.94 -24.71
CA GLU A 109 10.63 -9.12 -25.13
C GLU A 109 11.37 -10.40 -24.72
N GLY A 110 10.74 -11.56 -24.93
CA GLY A 110 11.32 -12.86 -24.61
C GLY A 110 11.69 -13.03 -23.13
N LEU A 111 12.82 -13.67 -22.86
CA LEU A 111 13.29 -13.92 -21.49
C LEU A 111 13.55 -12.63 -20.69
N PRO A 112 14.21 -11.57 -21.24
CA PRO A 112 14.31 -10.28 -20.57
C PRO A 112 12.95 -9.66 -20.21
N GLY A 113 11.96 -9.76 -21.10
CA GLY A 113 10.59 -9.30 -20.85
C GLY A 113 9.89 -10.09 -19.74
N LEU A 114 10.11 -11.40 -19.67
CA LEU A 114 9.59 -12.24 -18.59
C LEU A 114 10.21 -11.87 -17.23
N LEU A 115 11.53 -11.71 -17.17
CA LEU A 115 12.24 -11.32 -15.95
C LEU A 115 11.82 -9.92 -15.48
N ALA A 116 11.65 -8.98 -16.41
CA ALA A 116 11.12 -7.65 -16.16
C ALA A 116 9.74 -7.69 -15.48
N LYS A 117 8.84 -8.55 -15.96
CA LYS A 117 7.51 -8.74 -15.37
C LYS A 117 7.61 -9.40 -13.99
N ALA A 118 8.43 -10.45 -13.85
CA ALA A 118 8.57 -11.20 -12.61
C ALA A 118 9.25 -10.40 -11.47
N GLN A 119 10.01 -9.37 -11.81
CA GLN A 119 10.69 -8.50 -10.85
C GLN A 119 9.70 -7.86 -9.86
N SER A 120 8.58 -7.29 -10.36
CA SER A 120 7.61 -6.58 -9.53
C SER A 120 6.99 -7.46 -8.42
N PRO A 121 6.31 -8.59 -8.74
CA PRO A 121 5.71 -9.43 -7.72
C PRO A 121 6.75 -10.04 -6.76
N THR A 122 7.95 -10.35 -7.24
CA THR A 122 9.03 -10.87 -6.38
C THR A 122 9.44 -9.84 -5.33
N LEU A 123 9.67 -8.59 -5.74
CA LEU A 123 10.03 -7.52 -4.81
C LEU A 123 8.87 -7.18 -3.87
N HIS A 124 7.64 -7.16 -4.36
CA HIS A 124 6.47 -6.93 -3.51
C HIS A 124 6.27 -8.03 -2.46
N LEU A 125 6.49 -9.30 -2.80
CA LEU A 125 6.46 -10.40 -1.82
C LEU A 125 7.54 -10.21 -0.75
N ALA A 126 8.78 -9.93 -1.16
CA ALA A 126 9.90 -9.74 -0.24
C ALA A 126 9.66 -8.54 0.70
N ILE A 127 9.27 -7.39 0.15
CA ILE A 127 8.94 -6.18 0.90
C ILE A 127 7.75 -6.46 1.84
N GLY A 128 6.69 -7.06 1.32
CA GLY A 128 5.47 -7.33 2.07
C GLY A 128 5.71 -8.22 3.28
N TYR A 129 6.39 -9.35 3.08
CA TYR A 129 6.80 -10.24 4.17
C TYR A 129 7.73 -9.53 5.17
N GLY A 130 8.71 -8.81 4.64
CA GLY A 130 9.67 -8.06 5.42
C GLY A 130 9.01 -7.00 6.31
N PHE A 131 8.02 -6.26 5.80
CA PHE A 131 7.26 -5.24 6.53
C PHE A 131 6.32 -5.86 7.56
N LEU A 132 5.64 -6.96 7.24
CA LEU A 132 4.80 -7.68 8.21
C LEU A 132 5.59 -8.17 9.42
N LYS A 133 6.81 -8.64 9.19
CA LYS A 133 7.74 -9.13 10.22
C LYS A 133 8.68 -8.04 10.75
N LEU A 134 8.57 -6.80 10.28
CA LEU A 134 9.47 -5.68 10.59
C LEU A 134 10.96 -6.02 10.49
N ARG A 135 11.36 -6.76 9.46
CA ARG A 135 12.75 -7.18 9.26
C ARG A 135 13.62 -6.01 8.77
N PRO A 136 14.84 -5.82 9.31
CA PRO A 136 15.70 -4.70 8.94
C PRO A 136 16.10 -4.68 7.47
N TRP A 137 16.31 -5.86 6.86
CA TRP A 137 16.64 -5.98 5.43
C TRP A 137 15.49 -5.46 4.53
N ALA A 138 14.25 -5.50 5.00
CA ALA A 138 13.09 -5.10 4.22
C ALA A 138 13.11 -3.62 3.86
N LEU A 139 13.65 -2.78 4.76
CA LEU A 139 13.84 -1.37 4.50
C LEU A 139 14.81 -1.15 3.33
N LEU A 140 15.91 -1.89 3.29
CA LEU A 140 16.89 -1.78 2.20
C LEU A 140 16.26 -2.23 0.87
N VAL A 141 15.58 -3.37 0.85
CA VAL A 141 14.89 -3.88 -0.35
C VAL A 141 13.84 -2.88 -0.84
N TYR A 142 13.04 -2.31 0.06
CA TYR A 142 12.06 -1.28 -0.29
C TYR A 142 12.74 -0.04 -0.87
N MET A 143 13.85 0.44 -0.29
CA MET A 143 14.53 1.64 -0.78
C MET A 143 15.15 1.41 -2.17
N ALA A 144 15.71 0.23 -2.42
CA ALA A 144 16.20 -0.15 -3.75
C ALA A 144 15.05 -0.22 -4.78
N TYR A 145 13.92 -0.83 -4.41
CA TYR A 145 12.71 -0.87 -5.22
C TYR A 145 12.18 0.54 -5.53
N ALA A 146 12.12 1.42 -4.52
CA ALA A 146 11.63 2.78 -4.69
C ALA A 146 12.57 3.61 -5.58
N ALA A 147 13.89 3.51 -5.38
CA ALA A 147 14.86 4.18 -6.24
C ALA A 147 14.72 3.72 -7.70
N PHE A 148 14.63 2.42 -7.93
CA PHE A 148 14.41 1.86 -9.26
C PHE A 148 13.10 2.37 -9.88
N GLY A 149 11.99 2.33 -9.14
CA GLY A 149 10.68 2.77 -9.61
C GLY A 149 10.65 4.25 -9.98
N LEU A 150 11.29 5.11 -9.17
CA LEU A 150 11.41 6.54 -9.44
C LEU A 150 12.26 6.82 -10.67
N CYS A 151 13.43 6.20 -10.78
CA CYS A 151 14.30 6.34 -11.96
C CYS A 151 13.59 5.86 -13.24
N ASN A 152 12.92 4.71 -13.19
CA ASN A 152 12.16 4.18 -14.32
C ASN A 152 11.00 5.10 -14.71
N ALA A 153 10.25 5.62 -13.74
CA ALA A 153 9.15 6.55 -13.99
C ALA A 153 9.66 7.87 -14.61
N MET A 154 10.77 8.43 -14.12
CA MET A 154 11.41 9.62 -14.67
C MET A 154 11.88 9.40 -16.10
N ALA A 155 12.61 8.31 -16.37
CA ALA A 155 13.05 7.98 -17.73
C ALA A 155 11.85 7.86 -18.67
N ASN A 156 10.80 7.15 -18.24
CA ASN A 156 9.60 7.00 -19.03
C ASN A 156 8.83 8.32 -19.24
N PHE A 157 8.83 9.26 -18.28
CA PHE A 157 8.29 10.60 -18.48
C PHE A 157 9.08 11.38 -19.54
N ALA A 158 10.41 11.27 -19.53
CA ALA A 158 11.25 11.94 -20.53
C ALA A 158 10.98 11.41 -21.96
N CYS A 159 10.72 10.11 -22.11
CA CYS A 159 10.54 9.50 -23.43
C CYS A 159 9.09 9.53 -23.94
N PHE A 160 8.09 9.34 -23.07
CA PHE A 160 6.69 9.18 -23.48
C PHE A 160 5.76 10.27 -22.94
N GLY A 161 6.30 11.27 -22.24
CA GLY A 161 5.51 12.29 -21.58
C GLY A 161 4.76 11.79 -20.35
N TYR A 162 3.89 12.65 -19.82
CA TYR A 162 3.09 12.38 -18.64
C TYR A 162 1.89 11.49 -18.96
N GLY A 163 1.59 10.55 -18.06
CA GLY A 163 0.43 9.69 -18.16
C GLY A 163 -0.19 9.46 -16.78
N ARG A 164 -1.53 9.47 -16.70
CA ARG A 164 -2.28 9.44 -15.43
C ARG A 164 -1.78 8.37 -14.45
N ILE A 165 -1.70 7.12 -14.90
CA ILE A 165 -1.27 5.99 -14.05
C ILE A 165 0.17 6.18 -13.56
N ARG A 166 1.07 6.59 -14.45
CA ARG A 166 2.49 6.81 -14.13
C ARG A 166 2.67 7.96 -13.14
N THR A 167 1.91 9.04 -13.28
CA THR A 167 1.90 10.17 -12.34
C THR A 167 1.40 9.75 -10.97
N VAL A 168 0.29 9.02 -10.88
CA VAL A 168 -0.23 8.51 -9.61
C VAL A 168 0.78 7.56 -8.95
N PHE A 169 1.35 6.63 -9.72
CA PHE A 169 2.42 5.74 -9.24
C PHE A 169 3.62 6.53 -8.70
N PHE A 170 4.13 7.52 -9.45
CA PHE A 170 5.26 8.32 -9.04
C PHE A 170 4.98 9.08 -7.73
N LEU A 171 3.87 9.82 -7.66
CA LEU A 171 3.50 10.61 -6.48
C LEU A 171 3.28 9.73 -5.25
N SER A 172 2.57 8.61 -5.41
CA SER A 172 2.35 7.66 -4.32
C SER A 172 3.65 7.02 -3.85
N LEU A 173 4.54 6.62 -4.77
CA LEU A 173 5.85 6.06 -4.43
C LEU A 173 6.70 7.06 -3.64
N VAL A 174 6.72 8.34 -4.03
CA VAL A 174 7.40 9.40 -3.27
C VAL A 174 6.80 9.53 -1.87
N ALA A 175 5.48 9.64 -1.76
CA ALA A 175 4.79 9.81 -0.47
C ALA A 175 5.03 8.62 0.47
N PHE A 176 4.88 7.38 -0.02
CA PHE A 176 5.17 6.19 0.78
C PHE A 176 6.64 6.09 1.14
N THR A 177 7.56 6.51 0.27
CA THR A 177 8.99 6.45 0.56
C THR A 177 9.37 7.42 1.68
N ILE A 178 8.85 8.65 1.63
CA ILE A 178 9.01 9.62 2.72
C ILE A 178 8.45 9.04 4.02
N TYR A 179 7.24 8.48 3.98
CA TYR A 179 6.59 7.90 5.15
C TYR A 179 7.35 6.70 5.74
N VAL A 180 7.76 5.74 4.91
CA VAL A 180 8.53 4.55 5.32
C VAL A 180 9.88 4.97 5.88
N PHE A 181 10.55 5.95 5.26
CA PHE A 181 11.82 6.47 5.74
C PHE A 181 11.67 7.18 7.09
N TRP A 182 10.56 7.89 7.31
CA TRP A 182 10.23 8.46 8.62
C TRP A 182 9.97 7.36 9.67
N ARG A 183 9.31 6.26 9.29
CA ARG A 183 9.04 5.08 10.13
C ARG A 183 10.19 4.07 10.22
N ARG A 184 11.39 4.40 9.74
CA ARG A 184 12.55 3.48 9.68
C ARG A 184 12.94 2.86 11.03
N SER A 185 12.66 3.53 12.15
CA SER A 185 12.96 3.01 13.50
C SER A 185 12.18 1.74 13.83
N CYS A 186 11.01 1.52 13.23
CA CYS A 186 10.20 0.32 13.42
C CYS A 186 10.94 -0.97 13.03
N PHE A 187 11.86 -0.89 12.08
CA PHE A 187 12.63 -2.03 11.58
C PHE A 187 13.87 -2.37 12.43
N ARG A 188 14.24 -1.49 13.39
CA ARG A 188 15.38 -1.69 14.30
C ARG A 188 14.97 -2.33 15.63
N LEU A 189 13.72 -2.14 16.04
CA LEU A 189 13.20 -2.57 17.34
C LEU A 189 13.13 -4.09 17.53
N VAL A 190 13.18 -4.88 16.46
CA VAL A 190 13.13 -6.35 16.53
C VAL A 190 14.49 -6.97 16.83
N THR A 191 15.60 -6.29 16.51
CA THR A 191 16.96 -6.82 16.70
C THR A 191 17.48 -6.67 18.14
N ALA A 192 16.74 -5.96 19.01
CA ALA A 192 17.12 -5.70 20.41
C ALA A 192 16.39 -6.63 21.42
N ARG A 193 15.78 -7.72 20.95
CA ARG A 193 15.24 -8.82 21.75
C ARG A 193 15.85 -10.13 21.27
#